data_AF-A0A820IX11-F1
#
_entry.id   AF-A0A820IX11-F1
#
_cell.length_a   1.000
_cell.length_b   1.000
_cell.length_c   1.000
_cell.angle_alpha   90.00
_cell.angle_beta   90.00
_cell.angle_gamma   90.00
#
_symmetry.space_group_name_H-M   'P 1'
#
loop_
_entity.id
_entity.type
_entity.pdbx_description
1 polymer ?
#
loop_
_entity_poly.entity_id
_entity_poly.type
_entity_poly.pdbx_seq_one_letter_code
_entity_poly.pdbx_strand_id
1 'polypeptide(L)'
;LPENKRPVFIYEWLYFLNKVLLAAQKNDIRECQSRIVEQLMQQVQYGPGSPIRTLIGRNLATLFSVGDPFLLFNTINRRNDILKSNDEVAKLATIVVIGALYEHLGRLVGRSYEETVQLLVKT
;
A
#
# COMPACT_ATOMS: atom_id res chain seq x y z
N LEU A 1 -16.76 18.52 0.63
CA LEU A 1 -16.79 18.13 -0.81
C LEU A 1 -18.03 17.29 -1.04
N PRO A 2 -18.82 17.51 -2.11
CA PRO A 2 -19.96 16.66 -2.45
C PRO A 2 -19.51 15.20 -2.63
N GLU A 3 -20.26 14.24 -2.09
CA GLU A 3 -19.89 12.81 -1.99
C GLU A 3 -19.45 12.18 -3.32
N ASN A 4 -19.99 12.66 -4.44
CA ASN A 4 -19.70 12.13 -5.78
C ASN A 4 -18.33 12.55 -6.36
N LYS A 5 -17.61 13.49 -5.73
CA LYS A 5 -16.26 13.92 -6.18
C LYS A 5 -15.10 13.30 -5.39
N ARG A 6 -15.39 12.60 -4.30
CA ARG A 6 -14.38 12.00 -3.41
C ARG A 6 -13.51 10.94 -4.12
N PRO A 7 -14.05 10.01 -4.93
CA PRO A 7 -13.23 8.99 -5.59
C PRO A 7 -12.26 9.58 -6.63
N VAL A 8 -12.72 10.60 -7.37
CA VAL A 8 -11.91 11.32 -8.37
C VAL A 8 -10.74 12.03 -7.69
N PHE A 9 -11.00 12.73 -6.59
CA PHE A 9 -9.96 13.40 -5.82
C PHE A 9 -8.90 12.43 -5.27
N ILE A 10 -9.33 11.28 -4.73
CA ILE A 10 -8.40 10.26 -4.24
C ILE A 10 -7.54 9.72 -5.38
N TYR A 11 -8.13 9.44 -6.53
CA TYR A 11 -7.41 8.97 -7.70
C TYR A 11 -6.36 10.00 -8.18
N GLU A 12 -6.75 11.26 -8.32
CA GLU A 12 -5.84 12.34 -8.72
C GLU A 12 -4.70 12.52 -7.73
N TRP A 13 -5.01 12.49 -6.43
CA TRP A 13 -4.01 12.55 -5.37
C TRP A 13 -3.03 11.39 -5.44
N LEU A 14 -3.51 10.15 -5.61
CA LEU A 14 -2.64 8.96 -5.75
C LEU A 14 -1.77 9.04 -7.01
N TYR A 15 -2.32 9.52 -8.12
CA TYR A 15 -1.59 9.66 -9.37
C TYR A 15 -0.50 10.74 -9.27
N PHE A 16 -0.83 11.88 -8.65
CA PHE A 16 0.14 12.94 -8.40
C PHE A 16 1.22 12.50 -7.41
N LEU A 17 0.84 11.81 -6.33
CA LEU A 17 1.77 11.23 -5.37
C LEU A 17 2.80 10.34 -6.06
N ASN A 18 2.39 9.46 -6.96
CA ASN A 18 3.32 8.59 -7.69
C ASN A 18 4.38 9.38 -8.46
N LYS A 19 3.97 10.48 -9.11
CA LYS A 19 4.90 11.35 -9.84
C LYS A 19 5.87 12.07 -8.91
N VAL A 20 5.37 12.58 -7.79
CA VAL A 20 6.19 13.28 -6.80
C VAL A 20 7.19 12.31 -6.17
N LEU A 21 6.78 11.10 -5.80
CA LEU A 21 7.67 10.09 -5.20
C LEU A 21 8.85 9.71 -6.11
N LEU A 22 8.64 9.71 -7.43
CA LEU A 22 9.69 9.44 -8.41
C LEU A 22 10.65 10.63 -8.62
N ALA A 23 10.20 11.85 -8.34
CA ALA A 23 10.97 13.08 -8.57
C ALA A 23 11.59 13.65 -7.28
N ALA A 24 11.07 13.29 -6.11
CA ALA A 24 11.50 13.81 -4.81
C ALA A 24 12.83 13.19 -4.37
N GLN A 25 13.60 13.94 -3.58
CA GLN A 25 14.85 13.43 -3.03
C GLN A 25 14.59 12.49 -1.85
N LYS A 26 15.48 11.50 -1.69
CA LYS A 26 15.37 10.49 -0.64
C LYS A 26 15.24 11.08 0.78
N ASN A 27 15.90 12.21 1.06
CA ASN A 27 15.84 12.87 2.36
C ASN A 27 14.45 13.45 2.64
N ASP A 28 13.86 14.14 1.68
CA ASP A 28 12.50 14.70 1.79
C ASP A 28 11.47 13.58 1.99
N ILE A 29 11.63 12.48 1.27
CA ILE A 29 10.75 11.31 1.37
C ILE A 29 10.85 10.69 2.77
N ARG A 30 12.06 10.53 3.31
CA ARG A 30 12.27 9.89 4.63
C ARG A 30 11.50 10.59 5.74
N GLU A 31 11.43 11.92 5.74
CA GLU A 31 10.71 12.69 6.77
C GLU A 31 9.19 12.52 6.70
N CYS A 32 8.63 12.39 5.50
CA CYS A 32 7.19 12.29 5.30
C CYS A 32 6.67 10.85 5.10
N GLN A 33 7.58 9.88 4.97
CA GLN A 33 7.25 8.50 4.60
C GLN A 33 6.24 7.85 5.54
N SER A 34 6.42 7.97 6.86
CA SER A 34 5.51 7.36 7.84
C SER A 34 4.08 7.87 7.68
N ARG A 35 3.92 9.18 7.48
CA ARG A 35 2.63 9.83 7.27
C ARG A 35 1.97 9.41 5.97
N ILE A 36 2.74 9.31 4.88
CA ILE A 36 2.23 8.86 3.58
C ILE A 36 1.79 7.40 3.66
N VAL A 37 2.60 6.53 4.28
CA VAL A 37 2.24 5.13 4.53
C VAL A 37 0.92 5.07 5.28
N GLU A 38 0.78 5.78 6.41
CA GLU A 38 -0.45 5.74 7.20
C GLU A 38 -1.68 6.19 6.40
N GLN A 39 -1.58 7.27 5.62
CA GLN A 39 -2.68 7.74 4.76
C GLN A 39 -3.06 6.70 3.71
N LEU A 40 -2.07 6.13 3.01
CA LEU A 40 -2.31 5.06 2.04
C LEU A 40 -2.94 3.85 2.72
N MET A 41 -2.49 3.51 3.93
CA MET A 41 -3.03 2.40 4.70
C MET A 41 -4.51 2.61 5.04
N GLN A 42 -4.89 3.81 5.47
CA GLN A 42 -6.28 4.15 5.75
C GLN A 42 -7.14 4.01 4.48
N GLN A 43 -6.64 4.45 3.32
CA GLN A 43 -7.37 4.32 2.05
C GLN A 43 -7.69 2.87 1.69
N VAL A 44 -6.78 1.92 1.94
CA VAL A 44 -7.03 0.49 1.68
C VAL A 44 -8.18 -0.05 2.54
N GLN A 45 -8.31 0.42 3.78
CA GLN A 45 -9.35 -0.05 4.72
C GLN A 45 -10.75 0.37 4.30
N TYR A 46 -10.89 1.48 3.57
CA TYR A 46 -12.19 1.91 3.02
C TYR A 46 -12.68 1.07 1.84
N GLY A 47 -11.95 0.02 1.43
CA GLY A 47 -12.35 -0.84 0.32
C GLY A 47 -12.42 -0.11 -1.02
N PRO A 48 -11.35 0.56 -1.48
CA PRO A 48 -11.41 1.39 -2.66
C PRO A 48 -11.62 0.56 -3.92
N GLY A 49 -12.12 1.16 -5.01
CA GLY A 49 -12.31 0.47 -6.29
C GLY A 49 -11.01 -0.02 -6.93
N SER A 50 -11.12 -0.90 -7.94
CA SER A 50 -9.98 -1.56 -8.60
C SER A 50 -8.81 -0.64 -9.00
N PRO A 51 -9.02 0.46 -9.75
CA PRO A 51 -7.90 1.31 -10.18
C PRO A 51 -7.19 1.99 -9.00
N ILE A 52 -7.94 2.34 -7.94
CA ILE A 52 -7.40 3.00 -6.75
C ILE A 52 -6.57 2.00 -5.93
N ARG A 53 -7.04 0.74 -5.78
CA ARG A 53 -6.28 -0.32 -5.09
C ARG A 53 -4.91 -0.55 -5.71
N THR A 54 -4.83 -0.66 -7.04
CA THR A 54 -3.57 -0.85 -7.76
C THR A 54 -2.64 0.35 -7.61
N LEU A 55 -3.17 1.58 -7.67
CA LEU A 55 -2.38 2.79 -7.46
C LEU A 55 -1.80 2.88 -6.04
N ILE A 56 -2.57 2.49 -5.02
CA ILE A 56 -2.06 2.46 -3.63
C ILE A 56 -0.88 1.49 -3.52
N GLY A 57 -1.02 0.27 -4.03
CA GLY A 57 0.05 -0.73 -4.02
C GLY A 57 1.32 -0.24 -4.72
N ARG A 58 1.17 0.35 -5.90
CA ARG A 58 2.29 0.96 -6.65
C ARG A 58 2.96 2.11 -5.88
N ASN A 59 2.17 3.02 -5.32
CA ASN A 59 2.70 4.14 -4.54
C ASN A 59 3.49 3.66 -3.32
N LEU A 60 2.99 2.66 -2.59
CA LEU A 60 3.71 2.07 -1.47
C LEU A 60 5.01 1.41 -1.92
N ALA A 61 4.98 0.65 -3.01
CA ALA A 61 6.18 0.02 -3.55
C ALA A 61 7.22 1.07 -3.96
N THR A 62 6.82 2.11 -4.70
CA THR A 62 7.71 3.23 -5.06
C THR A 62 8.28 3.88 -3.80
N LEU A 63 7.42 4.21 -2.83
CA LEU A 63 7.82 4.85 -1.57
C LEU A 63 8.88 4.06 -0.81
N PHE A 64 8.70 2.74 -0.65
CA PHE A 64 9.67 1.89 0.02
C PHE A 64 10.94 1.65 -0.81
N SER A 65 10.85 1.72 -2.15
CA SER A 65 12.01 1.58 -3.04
C SER A 65 12.91 2.81 -3.01
N VAL A 66 12.34 4.01 -2.99
CA VAL A 66 13.11 5.27 -3.02
C VAL A 66 13.46 5.78 -1.62
N GLY A 67 12.59 5.51 -0.64
CA GLY A 67 12.72 5.93 0.76
C GLY A 67 13.48 4.92 1.62
N ASP A 68 12.93 4.65 2.80
CA ASP A 68 13.49 3.74 3.80
C ASP A 68 12.72 2.41 3.86
N PRO A 69 13.35 1.25 3.64
CA PRO A 69 12.68 -0.04 3.75
C PRO A 69 12.32 -0.43 5.20
N PHE A 70 12.77 0.30 6.22
CA PHE A 70 12.53 -0.04 7.64
C PHE A 70 11.05 -0.30 7.98
N LEU A 71 10.15 0.51 7.42
CA LEU A 71 8.71 0.40 7.67
C LEU A 71 8.02 -0.69 6.82
N LEU A 72 8.71 -1.29 5.85
CA LEU A 72 8.14 -2.25 4.89
C LEU A 72 7.60 -3.49 5.61
N PHE A 73 8.41 -4.12 6.45
CA PHE A 73 8.02 -5.34 7.17
C PHE A 73 6.85 -5.08 8.13
N ASN A 74 6.90 -3.97 8.88
CA ASN A 74 5.80 -3.58 9.76
C ASN A 74 4.49 -3.34 8.98
N THR A 75 4.60 -2.79 7.78
CA THR A 75 3.45 -2.55 6.89
C THR A 75 2.86 -3.87 6.41
N ILE A 76 3.69 -4.84 5.99
CA ILE A 76 3.24 -6.17 5.56
C ILE A 76 2.58 -6.92 6.72
N ASN A 77 3.19 -6.92 7.92
CA ASN A 77 2.63 -7.58 9.10
C ASN A 77 1.26 -6.99 9.49
N ARG A 78 1.14 -5.66 9.52
CA ARG A 78 -0.14 -4.99 9.78
C ARG A 78 -1.20 -5.32 8.74
N ARG A 79 -0.80 -5.59 7.49
CA ARG A 79 -1.70 -6.03 6.41
C ARG A 79 -2.10 -7.49 6.57
N ASN A 80 -1.19 -8.36 6.99
CA ASN A 80 -1.50 -9.77 7.30
C ASN A 80 -2.57 -9.90 8.39
N ASP A 81 -2.62 -8.98 9.36
CA ASP A 81 -3.68 -8.98 10.36
C ASP A 81 -5.07 -8.65 9.79
N ILE A 82 -5.15 -7.84 8.73
CA ILE A 82 -6.41 -7.57 8.02
C ILE A 82 -6.87 -8.81 7.25
N LEU A 83 -5.94 -9.62 6.73
CA LEU A 83 -6.29 -10.89 6.06
C LEU A 83 -7.00 -11.87 7.00
N LYS A 84 -6.77 -11.77 8.31
CA LYS A 84 -7.44 -12.58 9.35
C LYS A 84 -8.84 -12.06 9.72
N SER A 85 -9.25 -10.89 9.23
CA SER A 85 -10.57 -10.30 9.53
C SER A 85 -11.71 -10.98 8.77
N ASN A 86 -12.97 -10.62 9.03
CA ASN A 86 -14.13 -11.11 8.27
C ASN A 86 -14.56 -10.18 7.12
N ASP A 87 -13.81 -9.10 6.86
CA ASP A 87 -14.16 -8.10 5.83
C ASP A 87 -13.54 -8.47 4.47
N GLU A 88 -14.34 -9.10 3.61
CA GLU A 88 -13.95 -9.54 2.27
C GLU A 88 -13.49 -8.39 1.35
N VAL A 89 -14.05 -7.19 1.51
CA VAL A 89 -13.68 -6.03 0.67
C VAL A 89 -12.31 -5.50 1.09
N ALA A 90 -12.07 -5.39 2.39
CA ALA A 90 -10.77 -5.00 2.94
C ALA A 90 -9.69 -6.05 2.67
N LYS A 91 -10.03 -7.35 2.69
CA LYS A 91 -9.14 -8.44 2.29
C LYS A 91 -8.71 -8.30 0.84
N LEU A 92 -9.64 -8.16 -0.10
CA LEU A 92 -9.31 -8.04 -1.52
C LEU A 92 -8.36 -6.86 -1.79
N ALA A 93 -8.64 -5.70 -1.17
CA ALA A 93 -7.77 -4.54 -1.28
C ALA A 93 -6.38 -4.78 -0.69
N THR A 94 -6.31 -5.49 0.43
CA THR A 94 -5.06 -5.85 1.10
C THR A 94 -4.23 -6.84 0.28
N ILE A 95 -4.85 -7.84 -0.34
CA ILE A 95 -4.18 -8.82 -1.21
C ILE A 95 -3.54 -8.12 -2.41
N VAL A 96 -4.27 -7.22 -3.07
CA VAL A 96 -3.74 -6.46 -4.22
C VAL A 96 -2.53 -5.61 -3.82
N VAL A 97 -2.60 -4.96 -2.66
CA VAL A 97 -1.50 -4.12 -2.16
C VAL A 97 -0.27 -4.96 -1.79
N ILE A 98 -0.44 -6.06 -1.06
CA ILE A 98 0.69 -6.95 -0.72
C ILE A 98 1.29 -7.57 -1.99
N GLY A 99 0.44 -8.00 -2.94
CA GLY A 99 0.89 -8.52 -4.24
C GLY A 99 1.77 -7.52 -4.99
N ALA A 100 1.35 -6.25 -5.06
CA ALA A 100 2.16 -5.20 -5.67
C ALA A 100 3.49 -4.96 -4.95
N LEU A 101 3.53 -5.06 -3.61
CA LEU A 101 4.77 -4.95 -2.85
C LEU A 101 5.73 -6.10 -3.21
N TYR A 102 5.24 -7.34 -3.27
CA TYR A 102 6.08 -8.49 -3.65
C TYR A 102 6.57 -8.41 -5.10
N GLU A 103 5.70 -8.01 -6.02
CA GLU A 103 6.05 -7.84 -7.43
C GLU A 103 7.15 -6.80 -7.63
N HIS A 104 7.04 -5.63 -6.99
CA HIS A 104 7.93 -4.51 -7.25
C HIS A 104 9.19 -4.48 -6.38
N LEU A 105 9.11 -4.93 -5.12
CA LEU A 105 10.24 -4.85 -4.19
C LEU A 105 11.06 -6.14 -4.13
N GLY A 106 10.49 -7.28 -4.55
CA GLY A 106 11.19 -8.55 -4.67
C GLY A 106 12.02 -8.90 -3.41
N ARG A 107 13.34 -9.01 -3.55
CA ARG A 107 14.24 -9.38 -2.43
C ARG A 107 14.17 -8.46 -1.21
N LEU A 108 13.72 -7.21 -1.36
CA LEU A 108 13.58 -6.26 -0.25
C LEU A 108 12.51 -6.68 0.77
N VAL A 109 11.50 -7.46 0.36
CA VAL A 109 10.45 -7.95 1.27
C VAL A 109 10.88 -9.18 2.09
N GLY A 110 12.09 -9.69 1.87
CA GLY A 110 12.64 -10.83 2.61
C GLY A 110 11.73 -12.05 2.64
N ARG A 111 11.63 -12.71 3.79
CA ARG A 111 10.79 -13.89 4.02
C ARG A 111 9.36 -13.58 4.46
N SER A 112 8.93 -12.30 4.39
CA SER A 112 7.57 -11.91 4.81
C SER A 112 6.45 -12.62 4.01
N TYR A 113 6.77 -13.10 2.80
CA TYR A 113 5.84 -13.87 1.97
C TYR A 113 5.40 -15.20 2.60
N GLU A 114 6.22 -15.82 3.45
CA GLU A 114 5.90 -17.13 4.03
C GLU A 114 4.62 -17.06 4.87
N GLU A 115 4.50 -16.05 5.73
CA GLU A 115 3.29 -15.84 6.54
C GLU A 115 2.09 -15.45 5.66
N THR A 116 2.28 -14.51 4.73
CA THR A 116 1.19 -14.03 3.87
C THR A 116 0.61 -15.14 3.00
N VAL A 117 1.45 -15.96 2.38
CA VAL A 117 0.99 -17.09 1.55
C VAL A 117 0.27 -18.13 2.40
N GLN A 118 0.76 -18.42 3.61
CA GLN A 118 0.06 -19.33 4.52
C GLN A 118 -1.34 -18.82 4.90
N LEU A 119 -1.51 -17.52 5.13
CA LEU A 119 -2.83 -16.94 5.39
C LEU A 119 -3.75 -17.05 4.17
N LEU A 120 -3.23 -16.76 2.98
CA LEU A 120 -4.01 -16.83 1.73
C LEU A 120 -4.46 -18.25 1.38
N VAL A 121 -3.62 -19.26 1.62
CA VAL A 121 -3.95 -20.67 1.34
C VAL A 121 -4.93 -21.26 2.36
N LYS A 122 -4.97 -20.70 3.58
CA LYS A 122 -5.89 -21.11 4.65
C LYS A 122 -7.24 -20.37 4.62
N THR A 123 -7.37 -19.34 3.77
CA THR A 123 -8.62 -18.59 3.58
C THR A 123 -9.56 -19.38 2.68
#